data_AF-A0A8S3GYV0-F1
#
_entry.id   AF-A0A8S3GYV0-F1
#
_cell.length_a   1.000
_cell.length_b   1.000
_cell.length_c   1.000
_cell.angle_alpha   90.00
_cell.angle_beta   90.00
_cell.angle_gamma   90.00
#
_symmetry.space_group_name_H-M   'P 1'
#
loop_
_entity.id
_entity.type
_entity.pdbx_description
1 polymer ?
#
loop_
_entity_poly.entity_id
_entity_poly.type
_entity_poly.pdbx_seq_one_letter_code
_entity_poly.pdbx_strand_id
1 'polypeptide(L)' 'MEGSKNSAVKLQKCSEGNQKQSWDYNQETKQMKHVYSGQCITVDQSKDNGKVVLAPCDEQHNANQRWHLEQAILH' A
#
# COMPACT_ATOMS: atom_id res chain seq x y z
N MET A 1 4.81 -4.60 20.03
CA MET A 1 4.42 -3.40 19.25
C MET A 1 3.03 -3.68 18.71
N GLU A 2 2.01 -3.11 19.36
CA GLU A 2 0.62 -3.39 19.04
C GLU A 2 0.27 -2.86 17.64
N GLY A 3 -0.23 -3.75 16.78
CA GLY A 3 -0.77 -3.40 15.48
C GLY A 3 -1.95 -2.44 15.65
N SER A 4 -1.69 -1.16 15.36
CA SER A 4 -2.72 -0.12 15.34
C SER A 4 -3.93 -0.58 14.55
N LYS A 5 -5.12 -0.46 15.14
CA LYS A 5 -6.43 -0.87 14.59
C LYS A 5 -6.84 -0.17 13.29
N ASN A 6 -5.92 0.49 12.59
CA ASN A 6 -6.19 1.34 11.44
C ASN A 6 -5.24 1.09 10.25
N SER A 7 -4.94 -0.18 9.95
CA SER A 7 -4.20 -0.59 8.74
C SER A 7 -5.05 -0.54 7.46
N ALA A 8 -6.35 -0.26 7.55
CA ALA A 8 -7.22 -0.22 6.39
C ALA A 8 -6.93 1.01 5.52
N VAL A 9 -6.55 0.78 4.26
CA VAL A 9 -6.49 1.82 3.23
C VAL A 9 -7.93 2.19 2.84
N LYS A 10 -8.19 3.48 2.66
CA LYS A 10 -9.53 4.03 2.36
C LYS A 10 -9.41 5.15 1.33
N LEU A 11 -10.47 5.35 0.54
CA LEU A 11 -10.61 6.53 -0.31
C LEU A 11 -11.10 7.72 0.53
N GLN A 12 -10.49 8.87 0.33
CA GLN A 12 -10.85 10.14 0.96
C GLN A 12 -10.66 11.29 -0.03
N LYS A 13 -11.22 12.46 0.27
CA LYS A 13 -10.99 13.68 -0.53
C LYS A 13 -9.50 13.99 -0.56
N CYS A 14 -9.00 14.36 -1.75
CA CYS A 14 -7.62 14.79 -1.92
C CYS A 14 -7.36 16.04 -1.07
N SER A 15 -6.25 16.02 -0.34
CA SER A 15 -5.77 17.15 0.43
C SER A 15 -4.29 17.34 0.12
N GLU A 16 -3.94 18.47 -0.48
CA GLU A 16 -2.55 18.82 -0.74
C GLU A 16 -1.74 18.83 0.57
N GLY A 17 -0.51 18.32 0.52
CA GLY A 17 0.37 18.20 1.69
C GLY A 17 -0.02 17.13 2.72
N ASN A 18 -1.14 16.42 2.55
CA ASN A 18 -1.50 15.34 3.45
C ASN A 18 -0.64 14.10 3.21
N GLN A 19 0.39 13.91 4.03
CA GLN A 19 1.31 12.76 3.96
C GLN A 19 0.60 11.40 4.09
N LYS A 20 -0.63 11.34 4.61
CA LYS A 20 -1.45 10.11 4.66
C LYS A 20 -2.08 9.73 3.31
N GLN A 21 -1.92 10.58 2.30
CA GLN A 21 -2.34 10.35 0.92
C GLN A 21 -1.13 10.33 -0.03
N SER A 22 0.09 10.39 0.51
CA SER A 22 1.34 10.35 -0.24
C SER A 22 1.91 8.93 -0.24
N TRP A 23 2.42 8.52 -1.40
CA TRP A 23 2.91 7.17 -1.66
C TRP A 23 4.23 7.22 -2.43
N ASP A 24 5.20 6.43 -1.99
CA ASP A 24 6.46 6.22 -2.70
C ASP A 24 6.43 4.85 -3.40
N TYR A 25 6.62 4.82 -4.70
CA TYR A 25 6.77 3.57 -5.44
C TYR A 25 8.24 3.23 -5.65
N ASN A 26 8.67 2.08 -5.15
CA ASN A 26 10.00 1.54 -5.44
C ASN A 26 9.91 0.62 -6.67
N GLN A 27 10.57 1.02 -7.75
CA GLN A 27 10.56 0.27 -9.01
C GLN A 27 11.35 -1.04 -8.96
N GLU A 28 12.36 -1.17 -8.10
CA GLU A 28 13.16 -2.39 -7.97
C GLU A 28 12.36 -3.47 -7.23
N THR A 29 11.78 -3.10 -6.09
CA THR A 29 11.07 -4.03 -5.20
C THR A 29 9.59 -4.17 -5.56
N LYS A 30 9.09 -3.29 -6.44
CA LYS A 30 7.68 -3.18 -6.85
C LYS A 30 6.74 -2.86 -5.68
N GLN A 31 7.24 -2.23 -4.63
CA GLN A 31 6.43 -1.91 -3.45
C GLN A 31 5.92 -0.47 -3.46
N MET A 32 4.72 -0.27 -2.93
CA MET A 32 4.10 1.03 -2.70
C MET A 32 4.14 1.33 -1.19
N LYS A 33 4.97 2.28 -0.77
CA LYS A 33 5.15 2.66 0.64
C LYS A 33 4.32 3.89 0.96
N HIS A 34 3.52 3.80 2.03
CA HIS A 34 2.79 4.91 2.60
C HIS A 34 3.75 5.84 3.33
N VAL A 35 3.87 7.09 2.87
CA VAL A 35 4.88 8.03 3.35
C VAL A 35 4.75 8.29 4.86
N TYR A 36 3.53 8.49 5.36
CA TYR A 36 3.31 8.82 6.77
C TYR A 36 3.62 7.68 7.75
N SER A 37 3.30 6.43 7.41
CA SER A 37 3.50 5.29 8.33
C SER A 37 4.76 4.46 8.05
N GLY A 38 5.41 4.65 6.88
CA GLY A 38 6.53 3.84 6.44
C GLY A 38 6.16 2.38 6.10
N GLN A 39 4.87 2.06 6.05
CA GLN A 39 4.35 0.71 5.76
C GLN A 39 4.02 0.56 4.28
N CYS A 40 4.00 -0.68 3.80
CA CYS A 40 3.71 -0.99 2.41
C CYS A 40 2.27 -1.48 2.24
N ILE A 41 1.72 -1.20 1.05
CA ILE A 41 0.42 -1.74 0.63
C ILE A 41 0.56 -3.25 0.40
N THR A 42 -0.29 -4.04 1.06
CA THR A 42 -0.41 -5.49 0.87
C THR A 42 -1.86 -5.89 0.62
N VAL A 43 -2.04 -7.00 -0.08
CA VAL A 43 -3.32 -7.73 -0.07
C VAL A 43 -3.35 -8.64 1.17
N ASP A 44 -4.35 -8.46 2.03
CA ASP A 44 -4.67 -9.38 3.12
C ASP A 44 -5.54 -10.52 2.57
N GLN A 45 -4.90 -11.68 2.35
CA GLN A 45 -5.54 -12.89 1.85
C GLN A 45 -6.27 -13.69 2.93
N SER A 46 -6.14 -13.32 4.21
CA SER A 46 -6.88 -13.99 5.30
C SER A 46 -8.38 -13.65 5.29
N LYS A 47 -8.80 -12.72 4.42
CA LYS A 47 -10.18 -12.30 4.25
C LYS A 47 -10.64 -12.59 2.83
N ASP A 48 -11.84 -13.14 2.69
CA ASP A 48 -12.43 -13.62 1.44
C ASP A 48 -12.45 -12.61 0.27
N ASN A 49 -12.27 -11.32 0.55
CA ASN A 49 -12.35 -10.23 -0.45
C ASN A 49 -10.99 -9.61 -0.81
N GLY A 50 -9.86 -10.17 -0.37
CA GLY A 50 -8.52 -9.65 -0.75
C GLY A 50 -8.33 -8.18 -0.38
N LYS A 51 -8.57 -7.83 0.89
CA LYS A 51 -8.59 -6.43 1.33
C LYS A 51 -7.20 -5.81 1.22
N VAL A 52 -7.14 -4.61 0.66
CA VAL A 52 -5.91 -3.80 0.64
C VAL A 52 -5.68 -3.15 2.01
N VAL A 53 -4.54 -3.42 2.62
CA VAL A 53 -4.14 -2.91 3.95
C VAL A 53 -2.68 -2.47 3.97
N LEU A 54 -2.29 -1.77 5.04
CA LEU A 54 -0.90 -1.45 5.34
C LEU A 54 -0.28 -2.50 6.26
N ALA A 55 0.91 -2.96 5.90
CA ALA A 55 1.72 -3.88 6.69
C ALA A 55 3.20 -3.47 6.65
N PRO A 56 4.05 -3.95 7.57
CA PRO A 56 5.50 -3.81 7.43
C PRO A 56 5.95 -4.23 6.03
N CYS A 57 6.84 -3.45 5.42
CA CYS A 57 7.38 -3.76 4.10
C CYS A 57 8.21 -5.03 4.15
N ASP A 58 7.92 -5.98 3.26
CA ASP A 58 8.63 -7.26 3.14
C ASP A 58 8.95 -7.51 1.68
N GLU A 59 10.14 -7.04 1.28
CA GLU A 59 10.63 -7.09 -0.09
C GLU A 59 10.96 -8.52 -0.54
N GLN A 60 11.30 -9.39 0.42
CA GLN A 60 11.92 -10.68 0.15
C GLN A 60 10.89 -11.80 0.08
N HIS A 61 9.89 -11.79 0.97
CA HIS A 61 9.03 -12.97 1.17
C HIS A 61 7.55 -12.70 0.86
N ASN A 62 7.12 -11.43 0.78
CA ASN A 62 5.71 -11.11 0.58
C ASN A 62 5.40 -10.65 -0.85
N ALA A 63 5.05 -11.60 -1.72
CA ALA A 63 4.62 -11.32 -3.08
C ALA A 63 3.34 -10.46 -3.14
N ASN A 64 2.51 -10.46 -2.09
CA ASN A 64 1.26 -9.67 -2.04
C ASN A 64 1.51 -8.17 -1.83
N GLN A 65 2.78 -7.76 -1.63
CA GLN A 65 3.20 -6.36 -1.58
C GLN A 65 3.80 -5.86 -2.90
N ARG A 66 3.81 -6.68 -3.96
CA ARG A 66 4.39 -6.33 -5.26
C ARG A 66 3.31 -5.89 -6.23
N TRP A 67 3.39 -4.64 -6.68
CA TRP A 67 2.42 -3.98 -7.55
C TRP A 67 3.08 -3.62 -8.87
N HIS A 68 2.49 -4.10 -9.97
CA HIS A 68 2.86 -3.69 -11.33
C HIS A 68 1.98 -2.52 -11.73
N LEU A 69 2.59 -1.36 -11.93
CA LEU A 69 1.89 -0.20 -12.46
C LEU A 69 1.80 -0.38 -13.98
N GLU A 70 0.61 -0.69 -14.45
CA GLU A 70 0.32 -0.66 -15.88
C GLU A 70 0.01 0.78 -16.27
N GLN A 71 0.59 1.26 -17.38
CA GLN A 71 0.11 2.50 -17.96
C GLN A 71 -1.35 2.27 -18.34
N ALA A 72 -2.25 3.04 -17.75
CA ALA A 72 -3.60 3.14 -18.27
C ALA A 72 -3.48 3.74 -19.67
N ILE A 73 -3.47 2.89 -20.70
CA ILE A 73 -3.73 3.35 -22.06
C ILE A 73 -5.20 3.79 -22.04
N LEU A 74 -5.41 5.08 -21.78
CA LEU A 74 -6.69 5.73 -21.98
C LEU A 74 -6.94 5.71 -23.49
N HIS A 75 -7.67 4.70 -23.96
CA HIS A 75 -8.28 4.67 -25.28
C HIS A 75 -9.56 5.52 -25.30
#